data_AF-A0A3Q3MV50-F1
#
_entry.id   AF-A0A3Q3MV50-F1
#
_cell.length_a   1.000
_cell.length_b   1.000
_cell.length_c   1.000
_cell.angle_alpha   90.00
_cell.angle_beta   90.00
_cell.angle_gamma   90.00
#
_symmetry.space_group_name_H-M   'P 1'
#
loop_
_entity.id
_entity.type
_entity.pdbx_description
1 polymer ?
#
loop_
_entity_poly.entity_id
_entity_poly.type
_entity_poly.pdbx_seq_one_letter_code
_entity_poly.pdbx_strand_id
1 'polypeptide(L)' 'LEHGGKMSYFFQHVLQPVWYYCGDGCDVVRETWKYLESAGFSDLKLRHVEAPLVFIIKPHIMGFAVK' A
#
# COMPACT_ATOMS: atom_id res chain seq x y z
N LEU A 1 2.07 -0.82 -9.18
CA LEU A 1 1.38 0.41 -9.64
C LEU A 1 0.47 0.21 -10.85
N GLU A 2 0.25 -1.02 -11.34
CA GLU A 2 -0.35 -1.20 -12.68
C GLU A 2 -1.89 -1.17 -12.76
N HIS A 3 -2.63 -1.01 -11.65
CA HIS A 3 -4.10 -1.04 -11.74
C HIS A 3 -4.88 -0.03 -10.85
N GLY A 4 -4.21 0.74 -9.98
CA GLY A 4 -4.83 1.87 -9.30
C GLY A 4 -4.98 3.04 -10.26
N GLY A 5 -6.18 3.32 -10.77
CA GLY A 5 -6.42 4.38 -11.74
C GLY A 5 -5.81 5.71 -11.29
N LYS A 6 -5.22 6.49 -12.22
CA LYS A 6 -4.47 7.74 -11.93
C LYS A 6 -5.18 8.69 -10.93
N MET A 7 -6.51 8.69 -10.91
CA MET A 7 -7.30 9.44 -9.94
C MET A 7 -7.22 8.91 -8.50
N SER A 8 -7.25 7.60 -8.27
CA SER A 8 -7.17 7.07 -6.90
C SER A 8 -5.84 7.47 -6.26
N TYR A 9 -4.74 7.41 -7.00
CA TYR A 9 -3.42 7.83 -6.54
C TYR A 9 -3.36 9.33 -6.18
N PHE A 10 -4.00 10.18 -6.98
CA PHE A 10 -4.09 11.61 -6.70
C PHE A 10 -4.87 11.88 -5.41
N PHE A 11 -6.05 11.26 -5.25
CA PHE A 11 -6.85 11.41 -4.02
C PHE A 11 -6.16 10.81 -2.80
N GLN A 12 -5.45 9.69 -2.94
CA GLN A 12 -4.63 9.12 -1.87
C GLN A 12 -3.61 10.14 -1.35
N HIS A 13 -2.91 10.87 -2.23
CA HIS A 13 -1.96 11.92 -1.82
C HIS A 13 -2.64 13.13 -1.18
N VAL A 14 -3.74 13.61 -1.77
CA VAL A 14 -4.45 14.79 -1.27
C VAL A 14 -5.08 14.53 0.11
N LEU A 15 -5.62 13.33 0.33
CA LEU A 15 -6.28 12.96 1.58
C LEU A 15 -5.33 12.35 2.61
N GLN A 16 -4.09 12.01 2.23
CA GLN A 16 -3.08 11.43 3.10
C GLN A 16 -2.91 12.17 4.45
N PRO A 17 -2.76 13.51 4.52
CA PRO A 17 -2.54 14.18 5.80
C PRO A 17 -3.73 14.04 6.76
N VAL A 18 -4.96 14.09 6.24
CA VAL A 18 -6.18 13.87 7.03
C VAL A 18 -6.27 12.40 7.44
N TRP A 19 -5.96 11.49 6.53
CA TRP A 19 -5.96 10.05 6.78
C TRP A 19 -4.94 9.64 7.84
N TYR A 20 -3.76 10.27 7.83
CA TYR A 20 -2.71 10.04 8.81
C TYR A 20 -3.17 10.44 10.21
N TYR A 21 -3.82 11.60 10.36
CA TYR A 21 -4.31 12.06 11.66
C TYR A 21 -5.51 11.25 12.16
N CYS A 22 -6.51 11.00 11.31
CA CYS A 22 -7.72 10.26 11.69
C CYS A 22 -7.50 8.75 11.80
N GLY A 23 -6.56 8.20 11.03
CA GLY A 23 -6.26 6.78 10.95
C GLY A 23 -5.08 6.34 11.83
N ASP A 24 -4.77 7.10 12.90
CA ASP A 24 -3.73 6.75 13.89
C ASP A 24 -2.34 6.51 13.24
N GLY A 25 -1.97 7.37 12.30
CA GLY A 25 -0.72 7.26 11.54
C GLY A 25 -0.79 6.33 10.33
N CYS A 26 -1.97 5.84 9.95
CA CYS A 26 -2.15 5.05 8.75
C CYS A 26 -1.80 5.86 7.49
N ASP A 27 -0.99 5.25 6.61
CA ASP A 27 -0.55 5.85 5.37
C ASP A 27 -0.97 4.98 4.17
N VAL A 28 -1.87 5.53 3.34
CA VAL A 28 -2.44 4.89 2.15
C VAL A 28 -1.53 4.95 0.93
N VAL A 29 -0.49 5.79 0.94
CA VAL A 29 0.52 5.88 -0.13
C VAL A 29 1.81 5.13 0.23
N ARG A 30 1.87 4.50 1.41
CA ARG A 30 3.08 3.85 1.90
C ARG A 30 3.46 2.64 1.05
N GLU A 31 4.62 2.74 0.40
CA GLU A 31 5.22 1.67 -0.40
C GLU A 31 5.95 0.63 0.47
N THR A 32 5.20 -0.03 1.37
CA THR A 32 5.73 -0.99 2.36
C THR A 32 6.55 -2.11 1.70
N TRP A 33 6.21 -2.50 0.47
CA TRP A 33 6.91 -3.51 -0.32
C TRP A 33 8.40 -3.19 -0.54
N LYS A 34 8.77 -1.91 -0.76
CA LYS A 34 10.17 -1.50 -0.97
C LYS A 34 11.03 -1.80 0.26
N TYR A 35 10.48 -1.53 1.44
CA TYR A 35 11.17 -1.81 2.70
C TYR A 35 11.34 -3.31 2.92
N LEU A 36 10.33 -4.11 2.57
CA LEU A 36 10.40 -5.57 2.67
C LEU A 36 11.47 -6.15 1.73
N GLU A 37 11.58 -5.63 0.50
CA GLU A 37 12.64 -6.05 -0.43
C GLU A 37 14.05 -5.69 0.08
N SER A 38 14.20 -4.53 0.72
CA SER A 38 15.50 -4.12 1.30
C SER A 38 15.86 -4.80 2.63
N ALA A 39 14.91 -5.50 3.27
CA ALA A 39 15.08 -6.03 4.61
C ALA A 39 15.90 -7.34 4.69
N GLY A 40 16.24 -7.95 3.55
CA GLY A 40 17.14 -9.11 3.50
C GLY A 40 16.52 -10.42 4.01
N PHE A 41 15.23 -10.63 3.79
CA PHE A 41 14.55 -11.89 4.11
C PHE A 41 15.09 -13.06 3.26
N SER A 42 15.14 -14.26 3.85
CA SER A 42 15.58 -15.49 3.18
C SER A 42 14.64 -15.92 2.04
N ASP A 43 13.33 -15.72 2.21
CA ASP A 43 12.31 -15.89 1.16
C ASP A 43 11.26 -14.78 1.28
N LEU A 44 10.96 -14.10 0.18
CA LEU A 44 9.97 -13.01 0.13
C LEU A 44 9.04 -13.22 -1.06
N LYS A 45 7.75 -13.39 -0.79
CA LYS A 45 6.72 -13.48 -1.84
C LYS A 45 5.65 -12.45 -1.60
N LEU A 46 5.65 -11.42 -2.43
CA LEU A 46 4.66 -10.35 -2.42
C LEU A 46 3.78 -10.42 -3.67
N ARG A 47 2.49 -10.18 -3.49
CA ARG A 47 1.51 -10.05 -4.57
C ARG A 47 0.75 -8.74 -4.39
N HIS A 48 0.61 -7.99 -5.47
CA HIS A 48 -0.24 -6.82 -5.52
C HIS A 48 -1.66 -7.27 -5.89
N VAL A 49 -2.62 -6.90 -5.08
CA VAL A 49 -4.02 -7.31 -5.22
C VAL A 49 -4.88 -6.06 -5.20
N GLU A 50 -5.88 -6.01 -6.06
CA GLU A 50 -6.92 -4.99 -5.99
C GLU A 50 -8.13 -5.56 -5.28
N ALA A 51 -8.38 -5.11 -4.04
CA ALA A 51 -9.58 -5.51 -3.34
C ALA A 51 -10.76 -4.64 -3.81
N PRO A 52 -11.97 -5.19 -4.00
CA PRO A 52 -13.18 -4.43 -4.31
C PRO A 52 -13.72 -3.69 -3.07
N LEU A 53 -12.86 -2.91 -2.42
CA LEU A 53 -13.15 -2.08 -1.25
C LEU A 53 -13.29 -0.61 -1.67
N VAL A 54 -13.25 0.29 -0.69
CA VAL A 54 -13.29 1.74 -0.87
C VAL A 54 -12.22 2.18 -1.89
N PHE A 55 -12.61 3.05 -2.82
CA PHE A 55 -11.77 3.47 -3.96
C PHE A 55 -10.36 3.95 -3.58
N ILE A 56 -10.22 4.59 -2.42
CA ILE A 56 -8.95 5.13 -1.92
C ILE A 56 -8.02 4.04 -1.36
N ILE A 57 -8.55 2.90 -0.89
CA ILE A 57 -7.74 1.80 -0.33
C ILE A 57 -7.60 0.61 -1.28
N LYS A 58 -8.19 0.69 -2.47
CA LYS A 58 -8.24 -0.38 -3.47
C LYS A 58 -6.92 -1.14 -3.71
N PRO A 59 -5.75 -0.49 -3.85
CA PRO A 59 -4.50 -1.21 -4.03
C PRO A 59 -3.97 -1.76 -2.70
N HIS A 60 -3.81 -3.08 -2.64
CA HIS A 60 -3.25 -3.78 -1.49
C HIS A 60 -2.04 -4.63 -1.88
N ILE A 61 -1.20 -4.93 -0.90
CA ILE A 61 -0.15 -5.94 -1.01
C ILE A 61 -0.42 -7.06 -0.01
N MET A 62 -0.24 -8.30 -0.43
CA MET A 62 -0.39 -9.49 0.42
C MET A 62 0.73 -10.48 0.10
N GLY A 63 1.19 -11.21 1.10
CA GLY A 63 2.29 -12.13 0.92
C GLY A 63 2.83 -12.69 2.22
N PHE A 64 3.99 -13.32 2.15
CA PHE A 64 4.75 -13.75 3.31
C PHE A 64 6.24 -13.48 3.12
N ALA A 65 6.94 -13.40 4.25
CA ALA A 65 8.39 -13.27 4.32
C ALA A 65 8.92 -14.24 5.38
N VAL A 66 10.04 -14.90 5.08
CA VAL A 66 10.74 -15.79 6.01
C VAL A 66 12.07 -15.15 6.37
N LYS A 67 12.35 -15.04 7.66
CA LYS A 67 13.63 -14.54 8.17
C LYS A 67 14.63 -15.68 8.24
#